data_AF-A0A1M4SGA0-F1
#
_entry.id   AF-A0A1M4SGA0-F1
#
_cell.length_a   1.000
_cell.length_b   1.000
_cell.length_c   1.000
_cell.angle_alpha   90.00
_cell.angle_beta   90.00
_cell.angle_gamma   90.00
#
_symmetry.space_group_name_H-M   'P 1'
#
loop_
_entity.id
_entity.type
_entity.pdbx_description
1 polymer ?
#
loop_
_entity_poly.entity_id
_entity_poly.type
_entity_poly.pdbx_seq_one_letter_code
_entity_poly.pdbx_strand_id
1 'polypeptide(L)'
;MLLVMDIGNTNTVLGLFDGDRLVHDWRIRTEVNTTADEYGILLKNLFETQDLRFNAVTDIIISCVVPPVLRDVEGFCRKYFQIQPLVVGPGIRTGMPILYDNPKEVGADRIVNAVAAYEKYRSATIVVDFGTATTFDYVSERGEYMGGVICPGILISCEALFQKASKLPRVEIFARPKSILAKNTIGSMNAGIVFGYAGLVGGIIQRMKKEIQTPLRVVATGGLAPLIASECPEIEEVDDYLTLKGLKILFERNQH
;
A
#
# COMPACT_ATOMS: atom_id res chain seq x y z
N MET A 1 0.76 11.89 19.79
CA MET A 1 1.10 10.78 18.87
C MET A 1 0.40 11.02 17.54
N LEU A 2 0.98 10.55 16.43
CA LEU A 2 0.40 10.70 15.09
C LEU A 2 -0.32 9.41 14.69
N LEU A 3 -1.62 9.50 14.38
CA LEU A 3 -2.36 8.41 13.74
C LEU A 3 -2.31 8.60 12.22
N VAL A 4 -1.75 7.63 11.51
CA VAL A 4 -1.77 7.56 10.05
C VAL A 4 -2.82 6.55 9.60
N MET A 5 -3.55 6.86 8.53
CA MET A 5 -4.57 5.97 7.97
C MET A 5 -4.38 5.87 6.45
N ASP A 6 -4.15 4.66 5.94
CA ASP A 6 -4.16 4.36 4.52
C ASP A 6 -5.41 3.55 4.16
N ILE A 7 -6.33 4.18 3.43
CA ILE A 7 -7.64 3.65 3.10
C ILE A 7 -7.62 3.17 1.65
N GLY A 8 -7.34 1.87 1.48
CA GLY A 8 -7.38 1.16 0.21
C GLY A 8 -8.77 0.56 -0.08
N ASN A 9 -8.96 0.07 -1.30
CA ASN A 9 -10.23 -0.55 -1.74
C ASN A 9 -10.62 -1.79 -0.92
N THR A 10 -9.63 -2.60 -0.53
CA THR A 10 -9.89 -3.86 0.19
C THR A 10 -9.67 -3.73 1.70
N ASN A 11 -8.64 -2.99 2.11
CA ASN A 11 -8.26 -2.86 3.50
C ASN A 11 -7.92 -1.41 3.83
N THR A 12 -8.19 -1.03 5.07
CA THR A 12 -7.67 0.17 5.70
C THR A 12 -6.55 -0.24 6.66
N VAL A 13 -5.37 0.35 6.48
CA VAL A 13 -4.20 0.14 7.34
C VAL A 13 -4.03 1.37 8.21
N LEU A 14 -3.97 1.15 9.52
CA LEU A 14 -3.81 2.17 10.54
C LEU A 14 -2.41 2.03 11.13
N GLY A 15 -1.73 3.14 11.39
CA GLY A 15 -0.46 3.16 12.11
C GLY A 15 -0.46 4.24 13.17
N LEU A 16 0.03 3.93 14.36
CA LEU A 16 0.23 4.91 15.42
C LEU A 16 1.72 5.15 15.61
N PHE A 17 2.15 6.40 15.42
CA PHE A 17 3.53 6.83 15.60
C PHE A 17 3.71 7.63 16.89
N ASP A 18 4.77 7.30 17.62
CA ASP A 18 5.32 8.08 18.73
C ASP A 18 6.73 8.57 18.34
N GLY A 19 6.81 9.83 17.92
CA GLY A 19 7.97 10.36 17.21
C GLY A 19 8.22 9.58 15.90
N ASP A 20 9.43 9.04 15.76
CA ASP A 20 9.84 8.25 14.58
C ASP A 20 9.43 6.77 14.66
N ARG A 21 8.90 6.32 15.81
CA ARG A 21 8.61 4.90 16.05
C ARG A 21 7.15 4.59 15.77
N LEU A 22 6.91 3.64 14.85
CA LEU A 22 5.61 2.97 14.72
C LEU A 22 5.40 2.09 15.95
N VAL A 23 4.50 2.49 16.85
CA VAL A 23 4.23 1.77 18.11
C VAL A 23 3.19 0.67 17.93
N HIS A 24 2.20 0.90 17.07
CA HIS A 24 1.17 -0.08 16.74
C HIS A 24 0.73 0.10 15.29
N ASP A 25 0.29 -1.00 14.68
CA ASP A 25 -0.41 -1.00 13.40
C ASP A 25 -1.62 -1.93 13.46
N TRP A 26 -2.64 -1.60 12.68
CA TRP A 26 -3.83 -2.43 12.54
C TRP A 26 -4.26 -2.48 11.09
N ARG A 27 -4.83 -3.61 10.70
CA ARG A 27 -5.43 -3.80 9.38
C ARG A 27 -6.87 -4.23 9.54
N ILE A 28 -7.78 -3.44 8.97
CA ILE A 28 -9.22 -3.72 8.95
C ILE A 28 -9.72 -3.74 7.51
N ARG A 29 -10.86 -4.38 7.25
CA ARG A 29 -11.49 -4.31 5.94
C ARG A 29 -12.03 -2.91 5.68
N THR A 30 -11.90 -2.46 4.44
CA THR A 30 -12.57 -1.22 4.01
C THR A 30 -14.01 -1.56 3.66
N GLU A 31 -14.93 -1.02 4.43
CA GLU A 31 -16.37 -1.24 4.25
C GLU A 31 -17.03 0.11 3.90
N VAL A 32 -17.59 0.18 2.69
CA VAL A 32 -18.06 1.46 2.10
C VAL A 32 -19.21 2.10 2.90
N ASN A 33 -20.00 1.28 3.58
CA ASN A 33 -21.18 1.72 4.31
C ASN A 33 -20.93 1.88 5.82
N THR A 34 -19.67 1.85 6.26
CA THR A 34 -19.32 2.02 7.68
C THR A 34 -19.46 3.49 8.08
N THR A 35 -20.29 3.73 9.08
CA THR A 35 -20.55 5.04 9.66
C THR A 35 -19.41 5.50 10.58
N ALA A 36 -19.34 6.80 10.84
CA ALA A 36 -18.39 7.38 11.79
C ALA A 36 -18.45 6.72 13.19
N ASP A 37 -19.63 6.29 13.65
CA ASP A 37 -19.81 5.67 14.97
C ASP A 37 -19.34 4.21 15.02
N GLU A 38 -19.49 3.47 13.93
CA GLU A 38 -18.94 2.13 13.81
C GLU A 38 -17.41 2.16 13.79
N TYR A 39 -16.79 3.12 13.07
CA TYR A 39 -15.35 3.40 13.19
C TYR A 39 -14.96 3.75 14.63
N GLY A 40 -15.78 4.57 15.30
CA GLY A 40 -15.64 4.91 16.72
C GLY A 40 -15.50 3.69 17.63
N ILE A 41 -16.46 2.77 17.55
CA ILE A 41 -16.48 1.54 18.34
C ILE A 41 -15.29 0.65 17.99
N LEU A 42 -15.03 0.44 16.69
CA LEU A 42 -13.96 -0.42 16.22
C LEU A 42 -12.59 0.06 16.69
N LEU A 43 -12.24 1.32 16.42
CA LEU A 43 -10.93 1.86 16.79
C LEU A 43 -10.79 2.01 18.31
N LYS A 44 -11.88 2.29 19.03
CA LYS A 44 -11.84 2.34 20.49
C LYS A 44 -11.45 0.99 21.05
N ASN A 45 -12.06 -0.09 20.56
CA ASN A 45 -11.70 -1.45 20.97
C ASN A 45 -10.23 -1.79 20.62
N LEU A 46 -9.75 -1.39 19.43
CA LEU A 46 -8.35 -1.61 19.05
C LEU A 46 -7.38 -0.87 19.98
N PHE A 47 -7.66 0.38 20.31
CA PHE A 47 -6.86 1.17 21.26
C PHE A 47 -6.87 0.56 22.67
N GLU A 48 -8.05 0.17 23.17
CA GLU A 48 -8.19 -0.44 24.50
C GLU A 48 -7.42 -1.76 24.60
N THR A 49 -7.33 -2.56 23.53
CA THR A 49 -6.53 -3.81 23.54
C THR A 49 -5.02 -3.57 23.72
N GLN A 50 -4.55 -2.34 23.51
CA GLN A 50 -3.16 -1.93 23.65
C GLN A 50 -2.95 -0.97 24.84
N ASP A 51 -3.93 -0.87 25.75
CA ASP A 51 -3.93 0.08 26.86
C ASP A 51 -3.79 1.56 26.44
N LEU A 52 -4.23 1.88 25.22
CA LEU A 52 -4.20 3.22 24.65
C LEU A 52 -5.53 3.94 24.80
N ARG A 53 -5.47 5.28 24.78
CA ARG A 53 -6.64 6.16 24.79
C ARG A 53 -6.58 7.11 23.60
N PHE A 54 -7.74 7.48 23.07
CA PHE A 54 -7.82 8.37 21.91
C PHE A 54 -7.18 9.74 22.16
N ASN A 55 -7.22 10.24 23.40
CA ASN A 55 -6.60 11.51 23.76
C ASN A 55 -5.05 11.50 23.71
N ALA A 56 -4.41 10.35 23.49
CA ALA A 56 -2.98 10.29 23.21
C ALA A 56 -2.64 10.68 21.75
N VAL A 57 -3.62 10.60 20.86
CA VAL A 57 -3.49 11.04 19.47
C VAL A 57 -3.64 12.56 19.44
N THR A 58 -2.64 13.23 18.89
CA THR A 58 -2.60 14.69 18.74
C THR A 58 -2.88 15.11 17.31
N ASP A 59 -2.58 14.22 16.36
CA ASP A 59 -2.60 14.53 14.93
C ASP A 59 -3.04 13.31 14.13
N ILE A 60 -3.68 13.57 12.98
CA ILE A 60 -4.16 12.52 12.08
C ILE A 60 -3.83 12.90 10.64
N ILE A 61 -3.30 11.94 9.86
CA ILE A 61 -3.18 12.05 8.40
C ILE A 61 -3.82 10.84 7.70
N ILE A 62 -4.47 11.10 6.56
CA ILE A 62 -5.23 10.11 5.80
C ILE A 62 -4.76 10.10 4.33
N SER A 63 -4.38 8.93 3.82
CA SER A 63 -4.39 8.60 2.39
C SER A 63 -5.67 7.82 2.10
N CYS A 64 -6.38 8.18 1.02
CA CYS A 64 -7.62 7.50 0.67
C CYS A 64 -7.79 7.41 -0.84
N VAL A 65 -7.95 6.18 -1.35
CA VAL A 65 -8.30 5.89 -2.75
C VAL A 65 -9.76 5.42 -2.90
N VAL A 66 -10.57 5.56 -1.83
CA VAL A 66 -11.99 5.17 -1.79
C VAL A 66 -12.85 6.38 -1.39
N PRO A 67 -13.15 7.30 -2.33
CA PRO A 67 -13.82 8.57 -2.02
C PRO A 67 -15.13 8.45 -1.20
N PRO A 68 -16.00 7.44 -1.41
CA PRO A 68 -17.21 7.28 -0.62
C PRO A 68 -16.99 7.16 0.91
N VAL A 69 -15.84 6.61 1.33
CA VAL A 69 -15.53 6.34 2.74
C VAL A 69 -14.94 7.55 3.45
N LEU A 70 -14.30 8.47 2.70
CA LEU A 70 -13.53 9.57 3.26
C LEU A 70 -14.36 10.47 4.19
N ARG A 71 -15.60 10.78 3.78
CA ARG A 71 -16.49 11.67 4.56
C ARG A 71 -16.77 11.12 5.96
N ASP A 72 -17.07 9.83 6.07
CA ASP A 72 -17.37 9.17 7.34
C ASP A 72 -16.13 9.04 8.22
N VAL A 73 -14.96 8.77 7.62
CA VAL A 73 -13.70 8.72 8.37
C VAL A 73 -13.31 10.11 8.90
N GLU A 74 -13.43 11.16 8.10
CA GLU A 74 -13.21 12.53 8.59
C GLU A 74 -14.21 12.90 9.71
N GLY A 75 -15.47 12.48 9.57
CA GLY A 75 -16.49 12.65 10.61
C GLY A 75 -16.12 11.94 11.91
N PHE A 76 -15.62 10.71 11.80
CA PHE A 76 -15.07 9.94 12.91
C PHE A 76 -13.91 10.67 13.59
N CYS A 77 -12.92 11.15 12.83
CA CYS A 77 -11.78 11.89 13.37
C CYS A 77 -12.23 13.13 14.17
N ARG A 78 -13.14 13.94 13.61
CA ARG A 78 -13.68 15.11 14.30
C ARG A 78 -14.51 14.76 15.53
N LYS A 79 -15.33 13.71 15.47
CA LYS A 79 -16.26 13.34 16.55
C LYS A 79 -15.54 12.69 17.74
N TYR A 80 -14.61 11.78 17.47
CA TYR A 80 -14.00 10.91 18.49
C TYR A 80 -12.60 11.36 18.92
N PHE A 81 -11.81 11.91 18.01
CA PHE A 81 -10.48 12.46 18.33
C PHE A 81 -10.47 13.97 18.51
N GLN A 82 -11.54 14.67 18.11
CA GLN A 82 -11.60 16.14 18.09
C GLN A 82 -10.49 16.78 17.23
N ILE A 83 -10.04 16.07 16.20
CA ILE A 83 -8.97 16.48 15.28
C ILE A 83 -9.53 16.56 13.86
N GLN A 84 -9.20 17.64 13.14
CA GLN A 84 -9.38 17.71 11.69
C GLN A 84 -8.19 17.00 11.03
N PRO A 85 -8.40 15.86 10.34
CA PRO A 85 -7.28 15.13 9.74
C PRO A 85 -6.71 15.89 8.54
N LEU A 86 -5.40 15.78 8.34
CA LEU A 86 -4.74 16.15 7.09
C LEU A 86 -5.03 15.06 6.05
N VAL A 87 -5.59 15.42 4.90
CA VAL A 87 -5.89 14.46 3.83
C VAL A 87 -4.89 14.62 2.70
N VAL A 88 -4.26 13.52 2.28
CA VAL A 88 -3.37 13.48 1.12
C VAL A 88 -4.19 13.67 -0.15
N GLY A 89 -3.89 14.73 -0.89
CA GLY A 89 -4.59 15.08 -2.11
C GLY A 89 -3.99 16.30 -2.81
N PRO A 90 -4.65 16.83 -3.86
CA PRO A 90 -4.16 17.99 -4.60
C PRO A 90 -3.84 19.18 -3.70
N GLY A 91 -2.62 19.71 -3.81
CA GLY A 91 -2.15 20.87 -3.03
C GLY A 91 -1.33 20.51 -1.79
N ILE A 92 -1.26 19.23 -1.39
CA ILE A 92 -0.35 18.82 -0.31
C ILE A 92 1.11 19.01 -0.72
N ARG A 93 1.96 19.44 0.22
CA ARG A 93 3.39 19.57 -0.04
C ARG A 93 4.04 18.20 0.00
N THR A 94 4.20 17.61 -1.17
CA THR A 94 4.86 16.32 -1.33
C THR A 94 6.37 16.45 -1.28
N GLY A 95 6.97 17.60 -1.61
CA GLY A 95 8.42 17.74 -1.80
C GLY A 95 8.98 16.89 -2.95
N MET A 96 8.11 16.43 -3.85
CA MET A 96 8.42 15.52 -4.95
C MET A 96 7.68 16.02 -6.21
N PRO A 97 8.39 16.48 -7.25
CA PRO A 97 7.78 16.81 -8.53
C PRO A 97 7.11 15.58 -9.14
N ILE A 98 5.89 15.75 -9.66
CA ILE A 98 5.13 14.67 -10.31
C ILE A 98 5.16 14.92 -11.82
N LEU A 99 5.96 14.15 -12.54
CA LEU A 99 6.17 14.27 -13.99
C LEU A 99 5.27 13.30 -14.77
N TYR A 100 3.99 13.29 -14.40
CA TYR A 100 2.91 12.61 -15.11
C TYR A 100 2.20 13.63 -16.02
N ASP A 101 1.66 13.21 -17.17
CA ASP A 101 0.93 14.12 -18.08
C ASP A 101 -0.21 14.86 -17.36
N ASN A 102 -0.93 14.13 -16.49
CA ASN A 102 -1.89 14.70 -15.57
C ASN A 102 -1.55 14.30 -14.12
N PRO A 103 -0.87 15.17 -13.35
CA PRO A 103 -0.47 14.85 -11.98
C PRO A 103 -1.63 14.52 -11.04
N LYS A 104 -2.86 14.96 -11.35
CA LYS A 104 -4.06 14.72 -10.53
C LYS A 104 -4.60 13.30 -10.64
N GLU A 105 -4.16 12.53 -11.63
CA GLU A 105 -4.61 11.14 -11.86
C GLU A 105 -3.79 10.12 -11.05
N VAL A 106 -2.68 10.53 -10.45
CA VAL A 106 -1.85 9.64 -9.64
C VAL A 106 -2.55 9.40 -8.31
N GLY A 107 -2.71 8.13 -7.94
CA GLY A 107 -3.26 7.72 -6.64
C GLY A 107 -2.44 8.28 -5.47
N ALA A 108 -3.13 8.66 -4.39
CA ALA A 108 -2.49 9.20 -3.19
C ALA A 108 -1.49 8.20 -2.58
N ASP A 109 -1.86 6.92 -2.53
CA ASP A 109 -1.02 5.80 -2.08
C ASP A 109 0.29 5.69 -2.86
N ARG A 110 0.26 5.84 -4.18
CA ARG A 110 1.45 5.80 -5.05
C ARG A 110 2.40 6.96 -4.75
N ILE A 111 1.87 8.16 -4.54
CA ILE A 111 2.67 9.34 -4.16
C ILE A 111 3.30 9.14 -2.78
N VAL A 112 2.52 8.64 -1.82
CA VAL A 112 2.97 8.35 -0.44
C VAL A 112 4.13 7.34 -0.46
N ASN A 113 3.98 6.25 -1.19
CA ASN A 113 4.99 5.21 -1.36
C ASN A 113 6.27 5.75 -2.01
N ALA A 114 6.13 6.55 -3.07
CA ALA A 114 7.25 7.19 -3.75
C ALA A 114 8.03 8.15 -2.82
N VAL A 115 7.32 8.98 -2.05
CA VAL A 115 7.92 9.88 -1.06
C VAL A 115 8.69 9.09 0.00
N ALA A 116 8.10 8.02 0.54
CA ALA A 116 8.74 7.17 1.53
C ALA A 116 10.02 6.52 0.99
N ALA A 117 9.96 5.95 -0.21
CA ALA A 117 11.08 5.29 -0.85
C ALA A 117 12.23 6.26 -1.11
N TYR A 118 11.94 7.44 -1.66
CA TYR A 118 12.98 8.44 -1.93
C TYR A 118 13.59 9.00 -0.65
N GLU A 119 12.79 9.26 0.38
CA GLU A 119 13.30 9.75 1.67
C GLU A 119 14.26 8.72 2.30
N LYS A 120 13.94 7.43 2.21
CA LYS A 120 14.74 6.34 2.77
C LYS A 120 16.05 6.09 2.01
N TYR A 121 16.01 6.08 0.68
CA TYR A 121 17.17 5.63 -0.12
C TYR A 121 17.96 6.77 -0.76
N ARG A 122 17.35 7.93 -0.99
CA ARG A 122 17.97 9.09 -1.68
C ARG A 122 18.63 8.68 -3.02
N SER A 123 17.98 7.77 -3.75
CA SER A 123 18.45 7.23 -5.03
C SER A 123 17.28 6.93 -5.97
N ALA A 124 17.57 6.73 -7.26
CA ALA A 124 16.59 6.19 -8.20
C ALA A 124 16.01 4.87 -7.65
N THR A 125 14.69 4.74 -7.67
CA THR A 125 14.00 3.63 -7.02
C THR A 125 12.75 3.24 -7.80
N ILE A 126 12.52 1.94 -7.95
CA ILE A 126 11.23 1.37 -8.35
C ILE A 126 10.54 0.87 -7.09
N VAL A 127 9.31 1.32 -6.86
CA VAL A 127 8.44 0.80 -5.80
C VAL A 127 7.43 -0.14 -6.43
N VAL A 128 7.32 -1.37 -5.91
CA VAL A 128 6.33 -2.36 -6.32
C VAL A 128 5.32 -2.56 -5.19
N ASP A 129 4.08 -2.10 -5.37
CA ASP A 129 3.02 -2.27 -4.37
C ASP A 129 2.11 -3.45 -4.73
N PHE A 130 2.05 -4.44 -3.85
CA PHE A 130 1.17 -5.61 -3.96
C PHE A 130 -0.16 -5.37 -3.22
N GLY A 131 -0.96 -4.43 -3.74
CA GLY A 131 -2.29 -4.09 -3.26
C GLY A 131 -3.43 -4.72 -4.06
N THR A 132 -4.57 -4.01 -4.12
CA THR A 132 -5.72 -4.39 -4.96
C THR A 132 -5.32 -4.48 -6.44
N ALA A 133 -4.55 -3.51 -6.92
CA ALA A 133 -3.75 -3.61 -8.13
C ALA A 133 -2.29 -3.82 -7.74
N THR A 134 -1.47 -4.34 -8.65
CA THR A 134 -0.02 -4.30 -8.50
C THR A 134 0.54 -3.13 -9.28
N THR A 135 1.13 -2.16 -8.58
CA THR A 135 1.71 -0.97 -9.20
C THR A 135 3.22 -1.03 -9.18
N PHE A 136 3.83 -0.37 -10.15
CA PHE A 136 5.26 -0.15 -10.25
C PHE A 136 5.46 1.35 -10.41
N ASP A 137 6.18 1.99 -9.50
CA ASP A 137 6.37 3.43 -9.45
C ASP A 137 7.84 3.77 -9.52
N TYR A 138 8.26 4.48 -10.57
CA TYR A 138 9.63 4.93 -10.73
C TYR A 138 9.81 6.34 -10.16
N VAL A 139 10.78 6.46 -9.26
CA VAL A 139 11.28 7.72 -8.73
C VAL A 139 12.71 7.93 -9.22
N SER A 140 12.99 9.10 -9.83
CA SER A 140 14.31 9.44 -10.34
C SER A 140 15.33 9.72 -9.22
N GLU A 141 16.62 9.77 -9.55
CA GLU A 141 17.67 10.16 -8.61
C GLU A 141 17.48 11.56 -8.01
N ARG A 142 16.72 12.42 -8.70
CA ARG A 142 16.40 13.79 -8.25
C ARG A 142 15.18 13.84 -7.33
N GLY A 143 14.53 12.71 -7.08
CA GLY A 143 13.30 12.64 -6.30
C GLY A 143 12.07 13.10 -7.07
N GLU A 144 12.07 12.91 -8.40
CA GLU A 144 10.92 13.18 -9.26
C GLU A 144 10.12 11.88 -9.44
N TYR A 145 8.80 11.94 -9.28
CA TYR A 145 7.92 10.84 -9.64
C TYR A 145 7.77 10.80 -11.16
N MET A 146 8.29 9.76 -11.78
CA MET A 146 8.38 9.63 -13.24
C MET A 146 7.24 8.82 -13.86
N GLY A 147 6.37 8.25 -13.02
CA GLY A 147 5.30 7.36 -13.44
C GLY A 147 5.62 5.89 -13.28
N GLY A 148 4.93 5.03 -14.05
CA GLY A 148 5.21 3.59 -14.05
C GLY A 148 4.07 2.74 -14.57
N VAL A 149 3.89 1.54 -14.01
CA VAL A 149 3.06 0.46 -14.58
C VAL A 149 1.98 0.03 -13.58
N ILE A 150 0.81 -0.37 -14.07
CA ILE A 150 -0.28 -0.95 -13.27
C ILE A 150 -0.68 -2.30 -13.85
N CYS A 151 -0.78 -3.32 -13.02
CA CYS A 151 -1.22 -4.66 -13.35
C CYS A 151 -2.40 -5.10 -12.45
N PRO A 152 -3.27 -6.02 -12.90
CA PRO A 152 -4.30 -6.60 -12.04
C PRO A 152 -3.65 -7.30 -10.86
N GLY A 153 -4.04 -6.96 -9.63
CA GLY A 153 -3.44 -7.54 -8.42
C GLY A 153 -3.62 -9.06 -8.34
N ILE A 154 -2.84 -9.71 -7.48
CA ILE A 154 -2.85 -11.17 -7.30
C ILE A 154 -4.25 -11.66 -6.93
N LEU A 155 -4.89 -11.01 -5.96
CA LEU A 155 -6.24 -11.37 -5.50
C LEU A 155 -7.30 -11.20 -6.60
N ILE A 156 -7.25 -10.12 -7.36
CA ILE A 156 -8.15 -9.89 -8.50
C ILE A 156 -7.97 -11.00 -9.55
N SER A 157 -6.74 -11.34 -9.85
CA SER A 157 -6.40 -12.37 -10.83
C SER A 157 -6.90 -13.75 -10.39
N CYS A 158 -6.78 -14.07 -9.09
CA CYS A 158 -7.33 -15.28 -8.49
C CYS A 158 -8.86 -15.32 -8.55
N GLU A 159 -9.51 -14.23 -8.15
CA GLU A 159 -10.98 -14.14 -8.13
C GLU A 159 -11.56 -14.28 -9.53
N ALA A 160 -10.94 -13.68 -10.54
CA ALA A 160 -11.33 -13.84 -11.93
C ALA A 160 -11.29 -15.32 -12.37
N LEU A 161 -10.27 -16.07 -11.95
CA LEU A 161 -10.14 -17.48 -12.25
C LEU A 161 -11.25 -18.30 -11.59
N PHE A 162 -11.58 -18.02 -10.33
CA PHE A 162 -12.68 -18.69 -9.62
C PHE A 162 -14.05 -18.39 -10.22
N GLN A 163 -14.29 -17.14 -10.62
CA GLN A 163 -15.59 -16.72 -11.17
C GLN A 163 -15.84 -17.27 -12.57
N LYS A 164 -14.78 -17.47 -13.38
CA LYS A 164 -14.91 -17.86 -14.78
C LYS A 164 -14.67 -19.35 -15.05
N ALA A 165 -14.03 -20.08 -14.13
CA ALA A 165 -13.75 -21.51 -14.30
C ALA A 165 -14.66 -22.38 -13.42
N SER A 166 -15.60 -23.10 -14.05
CA SER A 166 -16.67 -23.85 -13.35
C SER A 166 -16.21 -24.99 -12.44
N LYS A 167 -14.99 -25.50 -12.59
CA LYS A 167 -14.46 -26.64 -11.82
C LYS A 167 -13.32 -26.29 -10.87
N LEU A 168 -12.89 -25.03 -10.82
CA LEU A 168 -11.78 -24.65 -9.95
C LEU A 168 -12.31 -24.32 -8.54
N PRO A 169 -11.76 -24.95 -7.49
CA PRO A 169 -12.21 -24.70 -6.13
C PRO A 169 -11.77 -23.31 -5.68
N ARG A 170 -12.62 -22.60 -4.93
CA ARG A 170 -12.19 -21.43 -4.16
C ARG A 170 -11.26 -21.92 -3.04
N VAL A 171 -10.00 -21.57 -3.12
CA VAL A 171 -8.97 -21.99 -2.18
C VAL A 171 -8.14 -20.82 -1.71
N GLU A 172 -7.52 -20.93 -0.54
CA GLU A 172 -6.49 -19.99 -0.12
C GLU A 172 -5.27 -20.16 -1.03
N ILE A 173 -4.96 -19.13 -1.82
CA ILE A 173 -3.87 -19.15 -2.80
C ILE A 173 -2.73 -18.27 -2.29
N PHE A 174 -2.13 -18.65 -1.16
CA PHE A 174 -1.00 -17.91 -0.57
C PHE A 174 0.10 -18.84 -0.03
N ALA A 175 0.00 -20.14 -0.34
CA ALA A 175 1.03 -21.08 0.08
C ALA A 175 2.14 -21.12 -0.96
N ARG A 176 3.39 -20.96 -0.49
CA ARG A 176 4.58 -21.17 -1.34
C ARG A 176 4.52 -22.57 -1.96
N PRO A 177 4.45 -22.70 -3.30
CA PRO A 177 4.36 -24.00 -3.95
C PRO A 177 5.66 -24.80 -3.74
N LYS A 178 5.55 -26.09 -3.46
CA LYS A 178 6.72 -26.98 -3.34
C LYS A 178 7.37 -27.31 -4.70
N SER A 179 6.62 -27.15 -5.79
CA SER A 179 7.04 -27.47 -7.16
C SER A 179 6.18 -26.69 -8.15
N ILE A 180 6.78 -26.27 -9.26
CA ILE A 180 6.04 -25.68 -10.38
C ILE A 180 5.17 -26.69 -11.12
N LEU A 181 5.59 -27.95 -11.17
CA LEU A 181 4.82 -29.06 -11.75
C LEU A 181 4.04 -29.79 -10.66
N ALA A 182 3.01 -29.12 -10.14
CA ALA A 182 2.13 -29.70 -9.13
C ALA A 182 1.22 -30.80 -9.70
N LYS A 183 0.89 -31.80 -8.86
CA LYS A 183 0.11 -32.99 -9.23
C LYS A 183 -1.35 -32.96 -8.76
N ASN A 184 -1.83 -31.80 -8.30
CA ASN A 184 -3.21 -31.59 -7.92
C ASN A 184 -3.63 -30.16 -8.25
N THR A 185 -4.93 -29.95 -8.46
CA THR A 185 -5.49 -28.67 -8.93
C THR A 185 -5.07 -27.48 -8.06
N ILE A 186 -5.15 -27.62 -6.73
CA ILE A 186 -4.82 -26.54 -5.78
C ILE A 186 -3.35 -26.16 -5.89
N GLY A 187 -2.46 -27.15 -5.95
CA GLY A 187 -1.03 -26.95 -6.15
C GLY A 187 -0.72 -26.33 -7.50
N SER A 188 -1.40 -26.75 -8.57
CA SER A 188 -1.22 -26.19 -9.92
C SER A 188 -1.64 -24.72 -9.98
N MET A 189 -2.73 -24.36 -9.28
CA MET A 189 -3.17 -22.98 -9.15
C MET A 189 -2.17 -22.13 -8.36
N ASN A 190 -1.72 -22.60 -7.19
CA ASN A 190 -0.70 -21.90 -6.39
C ASN A 190 0.61 -21.73 -7.17
N ALA A 191 1.07 -22.77 -7.89
CA ALA A 191 2.26 -22.71 -8.73
C ALA A 191 2.11 -21.65 -9.85
N GLY A 192 1.00 -21.70 -10.59
CA GLY A 192 0.75 -20.74 -11.67
C GLY A 192 0.65 -19.31 -11.17
N ILE A 193 0.03 -19.10 -10.01
CA ILE A 193 -0.12 -17.76 -9.43
C ILE A 193 1.20 -17.27 -8.87
N VAL A 194 1.86 -17.98 -7.96
CA VAL A 194 3.08 -17.47 -7.33
C VAL A 194 4.22 -17.30 -8.34
N PHE A 195 4.55 -18.34 -9.11
CA PHE A 195 5.66 -18.26 -10.08
C PHE A 195 5.30 -17.40 -11.30
N GLY A 196 4.04 -17.45 -11.76
CA GLY A 196 3.59 -16.62 -12.88
C GLY A 196 3.60 -15.14 -12.53
N TYR A 197 3.20 -14.79 -11.32
CA TYR A 197 3.21 -13.40 -10.85
C TYR A 197 4.63 -12.92 -10.56
N ALA A 198 5.51 -13.75 -10.00
CA ALA A 198 6.94 -13.45 -9.89
C ALA A 198 7.57 -13.19 -11.27
N GLY A 199 7.24 -14.02 -12.27
CA GLY A 199 7.67 -13.81 -13.66
C GLY A 199 7.14 -12.52 -14.29
N LEU A 200 5.88 -12.15 -14.01
CA LEU A 200 5.29 -10.87 -14.42
C LEU A 200 6.07 -9.70 -13.81
N VAL A 201 6.28 -9.73 -12.50
CA VAL A 201 6.97 -8.67 -11.74
C VAL A 201 8.41 -8.51 -12.21
N GLY A 202 9.19 -9.60 -12.23
CA GLY A 202 10.56 -9.59 -12.73
C GLY A 202 10.63 -9.12 -14.18
N GLY A 203 9.72 -9.59 -15.04
CA GLY A 203 9.65 -9.17 -16.44
C GLY A 203 9.40 -7.68 -16.64
N ILE A 204 8.55 -7.06 -15.81
CA ILE A 204 8.28 -5.62 -15.83
C ILE A 204 9.48 -4.84 -15.31
N ILE A 205 10.04 -5.22 -14.16
CA ILE A 205 11.21 -4.55 -13.58
C ILE A 205 12.39 -4.56 -14.55
N GLN A 206 12.66 -5.69 -15.23
CA GLN A 206 13.72 -5.78 -16.22
C GLN A 206 13.51 -4.85 -17.42
N ARG A 207 12.26 -4.64 -17.84
CA ARG A 207 11.95 -3.67 -18.91
C ARG A 207 12.16 -2.24 -18.43
N MET A 208 11.70 -1.90 -17.23
CA MET A 208 11.93 -0.59 -16.63
C MET A 208 13.42 -0.30 -16.46
N LYS A 209 14.21 -1.25 -15.91
CA LYS A 209 15.67 -1.12 -15.77
C LYS A 209 16.37 -0.86 -17.12
N LYS A 210 15.94 -1.53 -18.19
CA LYS A 210 16.47 -1.32 -19.55
C LYS A 210 16.17 0.06 -20.12
N GLU A 211 15.00 0.61 -19.80
CA GLU A 211 14.58 1.94 -20.28
C GLU A 211 15.25 3.07 -19.48
N ILE A 212 15.34 2.92 -18.15
CA ILE A 212 15.88 3.94 -17.24
C ILE A 212 17.41 4.07 -17.34
N GLN A 213 18.12 2.95 -17.61
CA GLN A 213 19.58 2.91 -17.80
C GLN A 213 20.42 3.58 -16.69
N THR A 214 19.90 3.60 -15.47
CA THR A 214 20.54 4.22 -14.28
C THR A 214 20.52 3.20 -13.14
N PRO A 215 21.57 3.13 -12.29
CA PRO A 215 21.52 2.32 -11.08
C PRO A 215 20.31 2.70 -10.23
N LEU A 216 19.45 1.73 -9.96
CA LEU A 216 18.23 1.94 -9.17
C LEU A 216 18.01 0.78 -8.21
N ARG A 217 17.33 1.08 -7.10
CA ARG A 217 16.85 0.08 -6.15
C ARG A 217 15.46 -0.39 -6.52
N VAL A 218 15.09 -1.58 -6.09
CA VAL A 218 13.73 -2.10 -6.21
C VAL A 218 13.22 -2.48 -4.82
N VAL A 219 12.21 -1.76 -4.35
CA VAL A 219 11.55 -2.02 -3.06
C VAL A 219 10.12 -2.48 -3.30
N ALA A 220 9.67 -3.44 -2.51
CA ALA A 220 8.30 -3.92 -2.54
C ALA A 220 7.56 -3.59 -1.23
N THR A 221 6.25 -3.38 -1.32
CA THR A 221 5.32 -3.21 -0.20
C THR A 221 4.00 -3.90 -0.51
N GLY A 222 3.09 -3.97 0.46
CA GLY A 222 1.77 -4.58 0.29
C GLY A 222 1.72 -6.01 0.80
N GLY A 223 0.51 -6.49 1.09
CA GLY A 223 0.30 -7.69 1.92
C GLY A 223 0.82 -9.00 1.31
N LEU A 224 1.07 -9.03 0.00
CA LEU A 224 1.60 -10.21 -0.70
C LEU A 224 3.05 -10.02 -1.18
N ALA A 225 3.69 -8.91 -0.83
CA ALA A 225 5.08 -8.64 -1.20
C ALA A 225 6.06 -9.71 -0.69
N PRO A 226 6.01 -10.18 0.58
CA PRO A 226 6.96 -11.19 1.07
C PRO A 226 6.89 -12.50 0.27
N LEU A 227 5.69 -12.92 -0.12
CA LEU A 227 5.48 -14.14 -0.89
C LEU A 227 6.11 -14.04 -2.28
N ILE A 228 5.87 -12.95 -3.01
CA ILE A 228 6.40 -12.78 -4.37
C ILE A 228 7.89 -12.46 -4.36
N ALA A 229 8.37 -11.64 -3.44
CA ALA A 229 9.78 -11.33 -3.30
C ALA A 229 10.63 -12.58 -3.06
N SER A 230 10.09 -13.59 -2.37
CA SER A 230 10.78 -14.88 -2.18
C SER A 230 11.04 -15.67 -3.48
N GLU A 231 10.35 -15.33 -4.57
CA GLU A 231 10.46 -15.96 -5.88
C GLU A 231 10.85 -14.96 -7.01
N CYS A 232 11.11 -13.70 -6.67
CA CYS A 232 11.47 -12.64 -7.62
C CYS A 232 12.77 -11.94 -7.18
N PRO A 233 13.94 -12.35 -7.71
CA PRO A 233 15.24 -11.83 -7.28
C PRO A 233 15.47 -10.36 -7.66
N GLU A 234 14.64 -9.79 -8.53
CA GLU A 234 14.68 -8.37 -8.86
C GLU A 234 14.26 -7.46 -7.72
N ILE A 235 13.49 -7.95 -6.74
CA ILE A 235 13.09 -7.22 -5.55
C ILE A 235 14.22 -7.31 -4.52
N GLU A 236 14.78 -6.16 -4.16
CA GLU A 236 15.94 -6.08 -3.27
C GLU A 236 15.53 -5.98 -1.79
N GLU A 237 14.38 -5.38 -1.51
CA GLU A 237 13.88 -5.18 -0.15
C GLU A 237 12.35 -5.23 -0.11
N VAL A 238 11.79 -5.75 0.98
CA VAL A 238 10.36 -5.63 1.30
C VAL A 238 10.22 -4.73 2.53
N ASP A 239 9.40 -3.69 2.43
CA ASP A 239 9.06 -2.79 3.53
C ASP A 239 7.54 -2.72 3.71
N ASP A 240 7.02 -3.56 4.62
CA ASP A 240 5.57 -3.71 4.88
C ASP A 240 4.88 -2.42 5.34
N TYR A 241 5.67 -1.44 5.82
CA TYR A 241 5.19 -0.19 6.40
C TYR A 241 5.57 1.03 5.56
N LEU A 242 5.97 0.84 4.30
CA LEU A 242 6.40 1.92 3.41
C LEU A 242 5.34 3.04 3.32
N THR A 243 4.07 2.68 3.14
CA THR A 243 2.97 3.63 3.02
C THR A 243 2.75 4.42 4.32
N LEU A 244 2.80 3.74 5.48
CA LEU A 244 2.62 4.38 6.79
C LEU A 244 3.76 5.37 7.09
N LYS A 245 5.00 5.00 6.73
CA LYS A 245 6.17 5.88 6.82
C LYS A 245 6.03 7.10 5.90
N GLY A 246 5.54 6.90 4.68
CA GLY A 246 5.26 7.97 3.73
C GLY A 246 4.25 8.98 4.27
N LEU A 247 3.17 8.50 4.89
CA LEU A 247 2.17 9.35 5.53
C LEU A 247 2.78 10.19 6.65
N LYS A 248 3.62 9.59 7.50
CA LYS A 248 4.33 10.31 8.56
C LYS A 248 5.25 11.40 7.98
N ILE A 249 6.01 11.11 6.93
CA ILE A 249 6.87 12.08 6.24
C ILE A 249 6.04 13.24 5.64
N LEU A 250 4.94 12.92 4.98
CA LEU A 250 4.06 13.93 4.39
C LEU A 250 3.42 14.81 5.47
N PHE A 251 3.03 14.23 6.60
CA PHE A 251 2.50 14.98 7.73
C PHE A 251 3.51 16.03 8.21
N GLU A 252 4.77 15.63 8.44
CA GLU A 252 5.84 16.51 8.91
C GLU A 252 6.13 17.65 7.92
N ARG A 253 6.12 17.37 6.61
CA ARG A 253 6.30 18.40 5.56
C ARG A 253 5.17 19.44 5.52
N ASN A 254 4.03 19.17 6.14
CA ASN A 254 2.85 20.03 6.08
C ASN A 254 2.53 20.74 7.40
N GLN A 255 3.39 20.65 8.42
CA GLN A 255 3.21 21.34 9.71
C GLN A 255 3.59 22.83 9.74
N HIS A 256 4.14 23.38 8.65
CA HIS A 256 4.69 24.76 8.63
C HIS A 256 4.22 25.61 7.48
#